data_AF-A0A7J7IZP2-F1
#
_entry.id   AF-A0A7J7IZP2-F1
#
_cell.length_a   1.000
_cell.length_b   1.000
_cell.length_c   1.000
_cell.angle_alpha   90.00
_cell.angle_beta   90.00
_cell.angle_gamma   90.00
#
_symmetry.space_group_name_H-M   'P 1'
#
loop_
_entity.id
_entity.type
_entity.pdbx_description
1 polymer ?
#
loop_
_entity_poly.entity_id
_entity_poly.type
_entity_poly.pdbx_seq_one_letter_code
_entity_poly.pdbx_strand_id
1 'polypeptide(L)'
;MSEEKFDGMFLGMAEQCEGGIMGLMDSFFGFLGRKSDFYTGATQEKVEKMVLDAVRKHHKVAAQKLAEEKKSKEMAEKRRQERIAKENAAAASERSAPKIVEVTDEEAEAIEKANARKKLMQLVPKIQEVTRRSPMMRKLMKMMKRMKR
;
A
#
# COMPACT_ATOMS: atom_id res chain seq x y z
N MET A 1 6.69 2.65 38.85
CA MET A 1 7.96 2.82 39.60
C MET A 1 8.47 1.43 39.93
N SER A 2 9.59 1.02 39.33
CA SER A 2 10.42 -0.15 39.67
C SER A 2 9.87 -1.59 39.53
N GLU A 3 8.85 -1.88 38.71
CA GLU A 3 8.44 -3.29 38.48
C GLU A 3 9.59 -4.10 37.86
N GLU A 4 10.28 -3.53 36.87
CA GLU A 4 11.38 -4.21 36.15
C GLU A 4 12.68 -4.34 36.96
N LYS A 5 12.79 -3.67 38.12
CA LYS A 5 14.02 -3.67 38.93
C LYS A 5 14.38 -5.08 39.42
N PHE A 6 13.37 -5.90 39.67
CA PHE A 6 13.54 -7.24 40.21
C PHE A 6 13.44 -8.33 39.15
N ASP A 7 13.12 -8.00 37.89
CA ASP A 7 12.90 -8.98 36.83
C ASP A 7 14.14 -9.84 36.57
N GLY A 8 15.33 -9.24 36.50
CA GLY A 8 16.57 -9.98 36.33
C GLY A 8 16.86 -10.96 37.49
N MET A 9 16.48 -10.58 38.71
CA MET A 9 16.62 -11.44 39.88
C MET A 9 15.60 -12.59 39.85
N PHE A 10 14.33 -12.30 39.54
CA PHE A 10 13.30 -13.32 39.42
C PHE A 10 13.56 -14.29 38.27
N LEU A 11 14.11 -13.81 37.16
CA LEU A 11 14.51 -14.64 36.03
C LEU A 11 15.64 -15.59 36.43
N GLY A 12 16.70 -15.09 37.07
CA GLY A 12 17.79 -15.93 37.56
C GLY A 12 17.33 -16.96 38.60
N MET A 13 16.39 -16.60 39.47
CA MET A 13 15.77 -17.55 40.41
C MET A 13 14.94 -18.61 39.69
N ALA A 14 14.15 -18.23 38.69
CA ALA A 14 13.34 -19.17 37.90
C ALA A 14 14.20 -20.18 37.13
N GLU A 15 15.36 -19.77 36.62
CA GLU A 15 16.32 -20.65 35.95
C GLU A 15 16.98 -21.65 36.90
N GLN A 16 17.21 -21.25 38.16
CA GLN A 16 17.84 -22.09 39.19
C GLN A 16 16.85 -23.04 39.89
N CYS A 17 15.55 -22.75 39.87
CA CYS A 17 14.54 -23.60 40.49
C CYS A 17 14.27 -24.86 39.65
N GLU A 18 14.32 -26.03 40.28
CA GLU A 18 13.82 -27.27 39.68
C GLU A 18 12.32 -27.13 39.37
N GLY A 19 11.92 -27.36 38.12
CA GLY A 19 10.54 -27.16 37.67
C GLY A 19 10.20 -25.72 37.28
N GLY A 20 11.18 -24.83 37.15
CA GLY A 20 11.02 -23.47 36.61
C GLY A 20 10.09 -22.61 37.47
N ILE A 21 9.06 -22.04 36.83
CA ILE A 21 8.11 -21.13 37.52
C ILE A 21 7.35 -21.80 38.66
N MET A 22 7.00 -23.08 38.54
CA MET A 22 6.26 -23.79 39.60
C MET A 22 7.14 -23.97 40.85
N GLY A 23 8.39 -24.39 40.66
CA GLY A 23 9.36 -24.51 41.76
C GLY A 23 9.72 -23.16 42.39
N LEU A 24 9.76 -22.08 41.59
CA LEU A 24 9.92 -20.73 42.11
C LEU A 24 8.75 -20.32 43.00
N MET A 25 7.50 -20.61 42.59
CA MET A 25 6.30 -20.31 43.37
C MET A 25 6.26 -21.12 44.67
N ASP A 26 6.57 -22.42 44.63
CA ASP A 26 6.65 -23.24 45.84
C ASP A 26 7.71 -22.72 46.81
N SER A 27 8.89 -22.36 46.29
CA SER A 27 9.98 -21.77 47.08
C SER A 27 9.56 -20.43 47.70
N PHE A 28 8.84 -19.60 46.95
CA PHE A 28 8.34 -18.31 47.41
C PHE A 28 7.28 -18.46 48.52
N PHE A 29 6.28 -19.32 48.33
CA PHE A 29 5.28 -19.61 49.36
C PHE A 29 5.90 -20.25 50.61
N GLY A 30 6.94 -21.08 50.43
CA GLY A 30 7.74 -21.60 51.52
C GLY A 30 8.55 -20.53 52.26
N PHE A 31 9.12 -19.56 51.54
CA PHE A 31 9.80 -18.40 52.13
C PHE A 31 8.84 -17.57 52.99
N LEU A 32 7.62 -17.31 52.50
CA LEU A 32 6.60 -16.57 53.26
C LEU A 32 6.30 -17.25 54.59
N GLY A 33 6.18 -18.59 54.62
CA GLY A 33 5.95 -19.29 55.88
C GLY A 33 7.12 -19.29 56.86
N ARG A 34 8.36 -19.11 56.38
CA ARG A 34 9.57 -19.10 57.24
C ARG A 34 9.98 -17.71 57.70
N LYS A 35 9.70 -16.68 56.92
CA LYS A 35 10.25 -15.32 57.09
C LYS A 35 9.18 -14.25 57.27
N SER A 36 7.90 -14.61 57.20
CA SER A 36 6.80 -13.70 57.45
C SER A 36 5.69 -14.39 58.25
N ASP A 37 4.78 -13.59 58.75
CA ASP A 37 3.55 -14.02 59.42
C ASP A 37 2.42 -14.31 58.42
N PHE A 38 2.72 -14.53 57.15
CA PHE A 38 1.74 -14.65 56.07
C PHE A 38 0.62 -15.67 56.35
N TYR A 39 0.94 -16.82 56.95
CA TYR A 39 -0.03 -17.86 57.28
C TYR A 39 -0.58 -17.78 58.72
N THR A 40 0.05 -16.99 59.59
CA THR A 40 -0.34 -16.88 61.02
C THR A 40 -1.04 -15.56 61.35
N GLY A 41 -0.84 -14.53 60.53
CA GLY A 41 -1.37 -13.17 60.72
C GLY A 41 -2.77 -12.97 60.14
N ALA A 42 -3.33 -13.96 59.45
CA ALA A 42 -4.66 -13.90 58.86
C ALA A 42 -5.31 -15.30 58.81
N THR A 43 -6.63 -15.33 58.66
CA THR A 43 -7.35 -16.57 58.39
C THR A 43 -6.99 -17.12 57.00
N GLN A 44 -7.04 -18.45 56.84
CA GLN A 44 -6.74 -19.12 55.57
C GLN A 44 -7.54 -18.52 54.40
N GLU A 45 -8.85 -18.31 54.58
CA GLU A 45 -9.72 -17.71 53.56
C GLU A 45 -9.23 -16.33 53.09
N LYS A 46 -8.73 -15.51 54.02
CA LYS A 46 -8.23 -14.17 53.71
C LYS A 46 -6.91 -14.24 52.94
N VAL A 47 -6.04 -15.18 53.27
CA VAL A 47 -4.78 -15.42 52.56
C VAL A 47 -5.05 -15.89 51.13
N GLU A 48 -5.92 -16.89 50.96
CA GLU A 48 -6.30 -17.41 49.65
C GLU A 48 -6.93 -16.33 48.77
N LYS A 49 -7.85 -15.55 49.34
CA LYS A 49 -8.46 -14.42 48.63
C LYS A 49 -7.42 -13.39 48.19
N MET A 50 -6.46 -13.06 49.05
CA MET A 50 -5.40 -12.10 48.74
C MET A 50 -4.53 -12.56 47.56
N VAL A 51 -4.14 -13.84 47.54
CA VAL A 51 -3.36 -14.42 46.42
C VAL A 51 -4.19 -14.41 45.13
N LEU A 52 -5.45 -14.84 45.19
CA LEU A 52 -6.34 -14.86 44.03
C LEU A 52 -6.60 -13.46 43.47
N ASP A 53 -6.79 -12.46 44.33
CA ASP A 53 -6.99 -11.07 43.93
C ASP A 53 -5.74 -10.50 43.25
N ALA A 54 -4.54 -10.83 43.74
CA ALA A 54 -3.28 -10.47 43.10
C ALA A 54 -3.17 -11.09 41.69
N VAL A 55 -3.43 -12.39 41.55
CA VAL A 55 -3.43 -13.09 40.25
C VAL A 55 -4.42 -12.43 39.29
N ARG A 56 -5.67 -12.17 39.73
CA ARG A 56 -6.70 -11.53 38.91
C ARG A 56 -6.29 -10.13 38.47
N LYS A 57 -5.66 -9.34 39.34
CA LYS A 57 -5.17 -8.01 39.01
C LYS A 57 -4.13 -8.07 37.89
N HIS A 58 -3.10 -8.90 38.03
CA HIS A 58 -2.04 -9.01 37.02
C HIS A 58 -2.54 -9.64 35.72
N HIS A 59 -3.46 -10.61 35.78
CA HIS A 59 -4.09 -11.17 34.59
C HIS A 59 -4.87 -10.12 33.78
N LYS A 60 -5.62 -9.23 34.45
CA LYS A 60 -6.32 -8.12 33.77
C LYS A 60 -5.35 -7.18 33.06
N VAL A 61 -4.24 -6.82 33.72
CA VAL A 61 -3.21 -5.96 33.11
C VAL A 61 -2.56 -6.65 31.90
N ALA A 62 -2.20 -7.92 32.02
CA ALA A 62 -1.62 -8.68 30.91
C ALA A 62 -2.58 -8.80 29.72
N ALA A 63 -3.86 -9.08 29.97
CA ALA A 63 -4.89 -9.14 28.94
C ALA A 63 -5.11 -7.79 28.24
N GLN A 64 -5.07 -6.68 28.97
CA GLN A 64 -5.16 -5.33 28.41
C GLN A 64 -3.96 -5.02 27.51
N LYS A 65 -2.73 -5.27 27.98
CA LYS A 65 -1.51 -5.08 27.18
C LYS A 65 -1.55 -5.90 25.89
N LEU A 66 -1.95 -7.17 25.97
CA LEU A 66 -2.08 -8.02 24.78
C LEU A 66 -3.13 -7.50 23.79
N ALA A 67 -4.26 -6.99 24.28
CA ALA A 67 -5.30 -6.41 23.43
C ALA A 67 -4.84 -5.11 22.75
N GLU A 68 -4.11 -4.26 23.48
CA GLU A 68 -3.52 -3.03 22.94
C GLU A 68 -2.45 -3.32 21.89
N GLU A 69 -1.56 -4.27 22.14
CA GLU A 69 -0.56 -4.69 21.16
C GLU A 69 -1.20 -5.23 19.88
N LYS A 70 -2.26 -6.04 19.98
CA LYS A 70 -3.00 -6.53 18.81
C LYS A 70 -3.62 -5.38 18.01
N LYS A 71 -4.31 -4.45 18.67
CA LYS A 71 -4.89 -3.26 18.02
C LYS A 71 -3.82 -2.38 17.38
N SER A 72 -2.68 -2.20 18.03
CA SER A 72 -1.55 -1.45 17.49
C SER A 72 -0.99 -2.09 16.22
N LYS A 73 -0.78 -3.42 16.25
CA LYS A 73 -0.34 -4.20 15.08
C LYS A 73 -1.34 -4.11 13.93
N GLU A 74 -2.63 -4.22 14.20
CA GLU A 74 -3.69 -4.09 13.18
C GLU A 74 -3.75 -2.69 12.58
N MET A 75 -3.64 -1.62 13.40
CA MET A 75 -3.60 -0.25 12.90
C MET A 75 -2.33 0.05 12.08
N ALA A 76 -1.18 -0.48 12.51
CA ALA A 76 0.07 -0.36 11.76
C ALA A 76 -0.03 -1.05 10.40
N GLU A 77 -0.63 -2.24 10.35
CA GLU A 77 -0.83 -2.99 9.12
C GLU A 77 -1.83 -2.29 8.18
N LYS A 78 -2.95 -1.77 8.68
CA LYS A 78 -3.89 -0.97 7.87
C LYS A 78 -3.23 0.28 7.29
N ARG A 79 -2.46 1.01 8.09
CA ARG A 79 -1.70 2.19 7.60
C ARG A 79 -0.68 1.81 6.52
N ARG A 80 -0.03 0.65 6.65
CA ARG A 80 0.91 0.16 5.64
C ARG A 80 0.18 -0.16 4.33
N GLN A 81 -0.96 -0.85 4.41
CA GLN A 81 -1.77 -1.19 3.23
C GLN A 81 -2.33 0.06 2.54
N GLU A 82 -2.78 1.06 3.30
CA GLU A 82 -3.24 2.34 2.74
C GLU A 82 -2.12 3.10 2.03
N ARG A 83 -0.88 3.10 2.57
CA ARG A 83 0.27 3.72 1.89
C ARG A 83 0.59 3.04 0.58
N ILE A 84 0.65 1.70 0.59
CA ILE A 84 0.91 0.91 -0.63
C ILE A 84 -0.21 1.12 -1.67
N ALA A 85 -1.47 1.17 -1.25
CA ALA A 85 -2.60 1.42 -2.14
C ALA A 85 -2.54 2.84 -2.74
N LYS A 86 -2.18 3.85 -1.94
CA LYS A 86 -1.99 5.23 -2.44
C LYS A 86 -0.83 5.34 -3.40
N GLU A 87 0.31 4.69 -3.12
CA GLU A 87 1.47 4.65 -4.01
C GLU A 87 1.13 3.95 -5.34
N ASN A 88 0.42 2.82 -5.29
CA ASN A 88 -0.03 2.11 -6.48
C ASN A 88 -1.06 2.93 -7.29
N ALA A 89 -1.98 3.62 -6.63
CA ALA A 89 -2.96 4.49 -7.30
C ALA A 89 -2.29 5.72 -7.92
N ALA A 90 -1.29 6.32 -7.26
CA ALA A 90 -0.50 7.40 -7.81
C ALA A 90 0.32 6.93 -9.02
N ALA A 91 0.98 5.78 -8.93
CA ALA A 91 1.73 5.19 -10.04
C ALA A 91 0.81 4.79 -11.23
N ALA A 92 -0.42 4.32 -10.96
CA ALA A 92 -1.41 4.04 -12.00
C ALA A 92 -1.92 5.33 -12.64
N SER A 93 -2.15 6.39 -11.85
CA SER A 93 -2.52 7.71 -12.33
C SER A 93 -1.43 8.32 -13.21
N GLU A 94 -0.15 8.23 -12.82
CA GLU A 94 0.98 8.69 -13.63
C GLU A 94 1.15 7.88 -14.92
N ARG A 95 0.82 6.59 -14.92
CA ARG A 95 0.79 5.76 -16.15
C ARG A 95 -0.41 6.06 -17.05
N SER A 96 -1.52 6.55 -16.49
CA SER A 96 -2.74 6.91 -17.23
C SER A 96 -2.76 8.37 -17.70
N ALA A 97 -1.91 9.23 -17.13
CA ALA A 97 -1.70 10.57 -17.63
C ALA A 97 -1.17 10.46 -19.07
N PRO A 98 -1.72 11.21 -20.03
CA PRO A 98 -1.26 11.16 -21.42
C PRO A 98 0.20 11.60 -21.44
N LYS A 99 1.09 10.62 -21.59
CA LYS A 99 2.51 10.84 -21.81
C LYS A 99 2.61 11.63 -23.11
N ILE A 100 2.92 12.92 -23.01
CA ILE A 100 3.30 13.73 -24.16
C ILE A 100 4.57 13.07 -24.70
N VAL A 101 4.40 12.25 -25.73
CA VAL A 101 5.50 11.67 -26.48
C VAL A 101 6.01 12.78 -27.37
N GLU A 102 7.24 13.24 -27.11
CA GLU A 102 7.97 14.08 -28.06
C GLU A 102 8.18 13.23 -29.31
N VAL A 103 7.37 13.51 -30.33
CA VAL A 103 7.55 12.97 -31.68
C VAL A 103 8.88 13.49 -32.19
N THR A 104 9.82 12.58 -32.46
CA THR A 104 11.11 12.93 -33.07
C THR A 104 10.90 13.52 -34.47
N ASP A 105 11.74 14.49 -34.86
CA ASP A 105 11.58 15.30 -36.09
C ASP A 105 11.30 14.47 -37.37
N GLU A 106 11.79 13.24 -37.43
CA GLU A 106 11.60 12.31 -38.55
C GLU A 106 10.14 11.84 -38.71
N GLU A 107 9.39 11.65 -37.62
CA GLU A 107 7.99 11.23 -37.66
C GLU A 107 7.06 12.42 -37.96
N ALA A 108 7.43 13.63 -37.53
CA ALA A 108 6.73 14.87 -37.89
C ALA A 108 6.76 15.10 -39.41
N GLU A 109 7.92 14.91 -40.04
CA GLU A 109 8.06 15.00 -41.49
C GLU A 109 7.20 13.98 -42.25
N ALA A 110 7.07 12.75 -41.73
CA ALA A 110 6.26 11.72 -42.37
C ALA A 110 4.77 12.10 -42.37
N ILE A 111 4.28 12.69 -41.27
CA ILE A 111 2.90 13.16 -41.13
C ILE A 111 2.64 14.37 -42.05
N GLU A 112 3.59 15.30 -42.15
CA GLU A 112 3.49 16.44 -43.06
C GLU A 112 3.48 16.00 -44.53
N LYS A 113 4.35 15.06 -44.92
CA LYS A 113 4.38 14.49 -46.27
C LYS A 113 3.09 13.74 -46.60
N ALA A 114 2.54 12.98 -45.65
CA ALA A 114 1.26 12.30 -45.83
C ALA A 114 0.08 13.29 -46.00
N ASN A 115 0.06 14.37 -45.22
CA ASN A 115 -0.96 15.40 -45.31
C ASN A 115 -0.84 16.25 -46.59
N ALA A 116 0.39 16.59 -46.99
CA ALA A 116 0.67 17.27 -48.25
C ALA A 116 0.21 16.42 -49.45
N ARG A 117 0.48 15.10 -49.43
CA ARG A 117 0.05 14.17 -50.49
C ARG A 117 -1.47 14.06 -50.58
N LYS A 118 -2.18 13.98 -49.44
CA LYS A 118 -3.66 14.01 -49.43
C LYS A 118 -4.21 15.31 -49.99
N LYS A 119 -3.61 16.45 -49.63
CA LYS A 119 -4.01 17.77 -50.16
C LYS A 119 -3.75 17.87 -51.66
N LEU A 120 -2.63 17.33 -52.14
CA LEU A 120 -2.31 17.25 -53.58
C LEU A 120 -3.35 16.39 -54.33
N MET A 121 -3.70 15.21 -53.81
CA MET A 121 -4.72 14.33 -54.41
C MET A 121 -6.10 14.99 -54.48
N GLN A 122 -6.44 15.88 -53.55
CA GLN A 122 -7.69 16.65 -53.60
C GLN A 122 -7.64 17.82 -54.60
N LEU A 123 -6.46 18.38 -54.86
CA LEU A 123 -6.27 19.52 -55.77
C LEU A 123 -6.20 19.09 -57.25
N VAL A 124 -5.63 17.92 -57.55
CA VAL A 124 -5.54 17.37 -58.92
C VAL A 124 -6.89 17.33 -59.66
N PRO A 125 -7.99 16.79 -59.10
CA PRO A 125 -9.28 16.77 -59.81
C PRO A 125 -9.84 18.19 -60.03
N LYS A 126 -9.64 19.11 -59.08
CA LYS A 126 -10.06 20.52 -59.24
C LYS A 126 -9.30 21.22 -60.35
N ILE A 127 -7.99 21.02 -60.47
CA ILE A 127 -7.16 21.61 -61.54
C ILE A 127 -7.59 21.05 -62.90
N GLN A 128 -7.80 19.73 -63.01
CA GLN A 128 -8.28 19.12 -64.26
C GLN A 128 -9.65 19.65 -64.69
N GLU A 129 -10.56 19.92 -63.74
CA GLU A 129 -11.87 20.48 -64.03
C GLU A 129 -11.78 21.93 -64.54
N VAL A 130 -10.92 22.75 -63.92
CA VAL A 130 -10.65 24.13 -64.35
C VAL A 130 -10.03 24.16 -65.75
N THR A 131 -9.04 23.30 -66.02
CA THR A 131 -8.41 23.19 -67.34
C THR A 131 -9.39 22.73 -68.42
N ARG A 132 -10.26 21.75 -68.12
CA ARG A 132 -11.32 21.31 -69.05
C ARG A 132 -12.36 22.40 -69.33
N ARG A 133 -12.64 23.26 -68.35
CA ARG A 133 -13.55 24.40 -68.48
C ARG A 133 -12.90 25.62 -69.15
N SER A 134 -11.58 25.62 -69.39
CA SER A 134 -10.92 26.70 -70.13
C SER A 134 -11.56 26.92 -71.51
N PRO A 135 -11.82 28.18 -71.91
CA PRO A 135 -12.41 28.49 -73.23
C PRO A 135 -11.58 27.93 -74.39
N MET A 136 -10.26 27.93 -74.24
CA MET A 136 -9.31 27.41 -75.23
C MET A 136 -9.46 25.89 -75.40
N MET A 137 -9.52 25.13 -74.30
CA MET A 137 -9.73 23.67 -74.35
C MET A 137 -11.11 23.28 -74.85
N ARG A 138 -12.15 24.07 -74.53
CA ARG A 138 -13.49 23.87 -75.11
C ARG A 138 -13.50 24.10 -76.62
N LYS A 139 -12.77 25.11 -77.12
CA LYS A 139 -12.63 25.39 -78.55
C LYS A 139 -11.86 24.27 -79.26
N LEU A 140 -10.76 23.80 -78.65
CA LEU A 140 -9.94 22.69 -79.15
C LEU A 140 -10.74 21.37 -79.23
N MET A 141 -11.49 21.01 -78.17
CA MET A 141 -12.31 19.79 -78.18
C MET A 141 -13.44 19.85 -79.22
N LYS A 142 -14.06 21.02 -79.43
CA LYS A 142 -15.05 21.21 -80.51
C LYS A 142 -14.42 21.06 -81.89
N MET A 143 -13.19 21.55 -82.07
CA MET A 143 -12.44 21.46 -83.33
C MET A 143 -12.04 20.01 -83.64
N MET A 144 -11.50 19.28 -82.65
CA MET A 144 -11.17 17.86 -82.78
C MET A 144 -12.38 16.99 -83.08
N LYS A 145 -13.55 17.27 -82.47
CA LYS A 145 -14.79 16.51 -82.72
C LYS A 145 -15.37 16.75 -84.12
N ARG A 146 -15.08 17.91 -84.73
CA ARG A 146 -15.41 18.21 -86.13
C ARG A 146 -14.47 17.52 -87.12
N MET A 147 -13.23 17.26 -86.72
CA MET A 147 -12.21 16.61 -87.55
C MET A 147 -12.36 15.08 -87.63
N LYS A 148 -13.19 14.50 -86.75
CA LYS A 148 -13.42 13.06 -86.62
C LYS A 148 -14.79 12.60 -87.15
N ARG A 149 -15.54 13.50 -87.79
CA ARG A 149 -16.77 13.22 -88.55
C ARG A 149 -16.45 13.40 -90.01
#